data_AF-A0A1F9LUQ0-F1
#
_entry.id   AF-A0A1F9LUQ0-F1
#
_cell.length_a   1.000
_cell.length_b   1.000
_cell.length_c   1.000
_cell.angle_alpha   90.00
_cell.angle_beta   90.00
_cell.angle_gamma   90.00
#
_symmetry.space_group_name_H-M   'P 1'
#
loop_
_entity.id
_entity.type
_entity.pdbx_description
1 polymer ?
#
loop_
_entity_poly.entity_id
_entity_poly.type
_entity_poly.pdbx_seq_one_letter_code
_entity_poly.pdbx_strand_id
1 'polypeptide(L)'
;MLQFNVRADRTEVDFRILLHDDGGEQFQYEAGGLVGLEWTAIEAPLKDFKRRTDFQPPDAPDNGLTLKAVKGVGLLLFGNKDVTLKLRQLEICSMD
;
A
#
# COMPACT_ATOMS: atom_id res chain seq x y z
N MET A 1 -11.67 -2.85 -1.75
CA MET A 1 -10.47 -3.69 -1.90
C MET A 1 -9.52 -3.03 -2.87
N LEU A 2 -8.22 -3.13 -2.63
CA LEU A 2 -7.18 -2.78 -3.59
C LEU A 2 -6.53 -4.09 -4.04
N GLN A 3 -6.39 -4.31 -5.34
CA GLN A 3 -5.79 -5.52 -5.89
C GLN A 3 -4.91 -5.23 -7.10
N PHE A 4 -3.83 -6.01 -7.25
CA PHE A 4 -2.94 -5.96 -8.42
C PHE A 4 -2.07 -7.20 -8.48
N ASN A 5 -1.45 -7.43 -9.64
CA ASN A 5 -0.34 -8.37 -9.76
C ASN A 5 0.98 -7.60 -9.75
N VAL A 6 1.97 -8.13 -9.04
CA VAL A 6 3.30 -7.52 -8.91
C VAL A 6 4.40 -8.53 -9.18
N ARG A 7 5.50 -8.06 -9.77
CA ARG A 7 6.79 -8.75 -9.76
C ARG A 7 7.92 -7.74 -9.59
N ALA A 8 9.05 -8.21 -9.10
CA ALA A 8 10.30 -7.46 -9.00
C ALA A 8 11.32 -7.93 -10.05
N ASP A 9 12.39 -7.16 -10.22
CA ASP A 9 13.58 -7.53 -11.00
C ASP A 9 14.63 -8.32 -10.20
N ARG A 10 14.38 -8.53 -8.91
CA ARG A 10 15.19 -9.35 -7.99
C ARG A 10 14.30 -10.11 -7.01
N THR A 11 14.88 -11.02 -6.24
CA THR A 11 14.19 -11.72 -5.15
C THR A 11 14.16 -10.88 -3.88
N GLU A 12 13.31 -11.28 -2.94
CA GLU A 12 13.32 -10.75 -1.57
C GLU A 12 13.04 -9.25 -1.45
N VAL A 13 12.16 -8.72 -2.31
CA VAL A 13 11.75 -7.31 -2.27
C VAL A 13 10.58 -7.11 -1.32
N ASP A 14 10.75 -6.18 -0.38
CA ASP A 14 9.70 -5.71 0.51
C ASP A 14 9.12 -4.37 0.03
N PHE A 15 7.80 -4.23 0.15
CA PHE A 15 7.08 -2.99 -0.11
C PHE A 15 5.81 -2.90 0.75
N ARG A 16 5.39 -1.68 1.07
CA ARG A 16 4.08 -1.41 1.68
C ARG A 16 3.17 -0.72 0.68
N ILE A 17 1.87 -0.98 0.80
CA ILE A 17 0.84 -0.21 0.11
C ILE A 17 0.37 0.88 1.05
N LEU A 18 0.38 2.12 0.56
CA LEU A 18 -0.09 3.29 1.31
C LEU A 18 -1.46 3.72 0.80
N LEU A 19 -2.32 4.11 1.73
CA LEU A 19 -3.58 4.78 1.48
C LEU A 19 -3.58 6.09 2.24
N HIS A 20 -3.82 7.20 1.55
CA HIS A 20 -3.89 8.52 2.16
C HIS A 20 -5.36 8.93 2.29
N ASP A 21 -5.86 9.05 3.51
CA ASP A 21 -7.22 9.50 3.82
C ASP A 21 -7.23 10.95 4.32
N ASP A 22 -8.41 11.44 4.70
CA ASP A 22 -8.69 12.70 5.38
C ASP A 22 -7.50 13.38 6.10
N GLY A 23 -7.30 14.67 5.80
CA GLY A 23 -6.16 15.43 6.35
C GLY A 23 -4.78 14.90 5.91
N GLY A 24 -4.72 13.94 4.98
CA GLY A 24 -3.50 13.30 4.54
C GLY A 24 -3.07 12.12 5.43
N GLU A 25 -3.92 11.68 6.36
CA GLU A 25 -3.59 10.57 7.26
C GLU A 25 -3.18 9.32 6.46
N GLN A 26 -2.06 8.72 6.84
CA GLN A 26 -1.49 7.60 6.12
C GLN A 26 -1.80 6.28 6.80
N PHE A 27 -2.36 5.36 6.03
CA PHE A 27 -2.57 3.99 6.40
C PHE A 27 -1.71 3.09 5.53
N GLN A 28 -1.22 2.00 6.11
CA GLN A 28 -0.41 1.01 5.43
C GLN A 28 -1.06 -0.37 5.46
N TYR A 29 -0.88 -1.09 4.36
CA TYR A 29 -1.10 -2.52 4.30
C TYR A 29 0.23 -3.22 3.97
N GLU A 30 0.54 -4.23 4.76
CA GLU A 30 1.69 -5.11 4.55
C GLU A 30 1.15 -6.37 3.89
N ALA A 31 1.48 -6.59 2.62
CA ALA A 31 0.92 -7.70 1.86
C ALA A 31 1.38 -9.08 2.35
N GLY A 32 2.33 -9.11 3.29
CA GLY A 32 2.91 -10.33 3.84
C GLY A 32 3.88 -10.96 2.84
N GLY A 33 5.10 -11.22 3.29
CA GLY A 33 6.13 -11.86 2.47
C GLY A 33 6.82 -10.91 1.49
N LEU A 34 7.85 -11.46 0.85
CA LEU A 34 8.68 -10.74 -0.10
C LEU A 34 8.26 -11.10 -1.52
N VAL A 35 8.28 -10.12 -2.43
CA VAL A 35 8.02 -10.37 -3.85
C VAL A 35 9.33 -10.62 -4.59
N GLY A 36 9.23 -11.42 -5.66
CA GLY A 36 10.37 -11.86 -6.43
C GLY A 36 10.16 -11.74 -7.93
N LEU A 37 10.85 -12.60 -8.68
CA LEU A 37 10.86 -12.59 -10.15
C LEU A 37 9.52 -13.02 -10.77
N GLU A 38 8.72 -13.77 -10.02
CA GLU A 38 7.42 -14.29 -10.43
C GLU A 38 6.28 -13.32 -10.15
N TRP A 39 5.25 -13.38 -10.99
CA TRP A 39 4.03 -12.61 -10.77
C TRP A 39 3.28 -13.14 -9.54
N THR A 40 3.05 -12.25 -8.58
CA THR A 40 2.33 -12.53 -7.35
C THR A 40 1.07 -11.66 -7.32
N ALA A 41 -0.07 -12.26 -7.01
CA ALA A 41 -1.32 -11.53 -6.81
C ALA A 41 -1.33 -10.92 -5.40
N ILE A 42 -1.69 -9.64 -5.32
CA ILE A 42 -1.86 -8.90 -4.08
C ILE A 42 -3.32 -8.53 -3.95
N GLU A 43 -3.91 -8.93 -2.83
CA GLU A 43 -5.24 -8.53 -2.41
C GLU A 43 -5.12 -7.82 -1.07
N ALA A 44 -5.48 -6.54 -1.04
CA ALA A 44 -5.41 -5.69 0.13
C ALA A 44 -6.83 -5.22 0.49
N PRO A 45 -7.53 -5.94 1.38
CA PRO A 45 -8.80 -5.49 1.91
C PRO A 45 -8.63 -4.15 2.62
N LEU A 46 -9.47 -3.16 2.31
CA LEU A 46 -9.32 -1.80 2.86
C LEU A 46 -9.42 -1.78 4.39
N LYS A 47 -10.20 -2.69 4.97
CA LYS A 47 -10.34 -2.87 6.43
C LYS A 47 -9.07 -3.32 7.15
N ASP A 48 -8.10 -3.89 6.42
CA ASP A 48 -6.86 -4.43 6.99
C ASP A 48 -5.73 -3.40 6.96
N PHE A 49 -5.96 -2.24 6.35
CA PHE A 49 -5.05 -1.11 6.43
C PHE A 49 -4.99 -0.58 7.86
N LYS A 50 -3.78 -0.36 8.35
CA LYS A 50 -3.51 0.13 9.70
C LYS A 50 -2.84 1.49 9.62
N ARG A 51 -3.15 2.37 10.57
CA ARG A 51 -2.50 3.67 10.66
C ARG A 51 -0.99 3.49 10.74
N ARG A 52 -0.23 4.21 9.92
CA ARG A 52 1.23 4.19 9.99
C ARG A 52 1.70 4.72 11.33
N THR A 53 2.63 4.00 11.95
CA THR A 53 3.21 4.35 13.26
C THR A 53 4.59 5.00 13.13
N ASP A 54 5.22 4.87 11.97
CA ASP A 54 6.55 5.40 11.66
C ASP A 54 6.51 6.82 11.08
N PHE A 55 5.40 7.21 10.45
CA PHE A 55 5.19 8.55 9.89
C PHE A 55 3.71 8.90 9.74
N GLN A 56 3.38 10.15 10.07
CA GLN A 56 2.13 10.84 9.74
C GLN A 56 2.46 12.28 9.35
N PRO A 57 1.69 12.92 8.45
CA PRO A 57 1.81 14.35 8.25
C PRO A 57 1.42 15.10 9.53
N PRO A 58 1.92 16.33 9.72
CA PRO A 58 1.44 17.22 10.78
C PRO A 58 -0.09 17.34 10.72
N ASP A 59 -0.72 17.37 11.89
CA ASP A 59 -2.16 17.58 12.06
C ASP A 59 -3.07 16.49 11.44
N ALA A 60 -2.54 15.29 11.17
CA ALA A 60 -3.34 14.13 10.78
C ALA A 60 -4.42 13.81 11.85
N PRO A 61 -5.71 13.62 11.48
CA PRO A 61 -6.83 13.59 12.45
C PRO A 61 -6.84 12.46 13.49
N ASP A 62 -6.16 11.33 13.27
CA ASP A 62 -6.17 10.13 14.12
C ASP A 62 -7.59 9.65 14.51
N ASN A 63 -8.47 9.60 13.52
CA ASN A 63 -9.88 9.22 13.67
C ASN A 63 -10.20 7.88 12.98
N GLY A 64 -9.17 7.17 12.52
CA GLY A 64 -9.29 5.89 11.85
C GLY A 64 -9.60 6.02 10.36
N LEU A 65 -9.47 4.91 9.62
CA LEU A 65 -9.65 4.93 8.18
C LEU A 65 -11.13 5.12 7.83
N THR A 66 -11.48 6.30 7.31
CA THR A 66 -12.86 6.69 7.02
C THR A 66 -13.29 6.35 5.60
N LEU A 67 -12.35 6.28 4.65
CA LEU A 67 -12.57 6.13 3.21
C LEU A 67 -13.44 7.23 2.56
N LYS A 68 -13.75 8.31 3.29
CA LYS A 68 -14.61 9.39 2.79
C LYS A 68 -13.84 10.45 2.02
N ALA A 69 -12.53 10.56 2.24
CA ALA A 69 -11.71 11.62 1.67
C ALA A 69 -10.37 11.11 1.15
N VAL A 70 -10.33 9.89 0.60
CA VAL A 70 -9.11 9.29 0.03
C VAL A 70 -8.49 10.20 -1.01
N LYS A 71 -7.22 10.57 -0.80
CA LYS A 71 -6.45 11.46 -1.67
C LYS A 71 -5.44 10.73 -2.56
N GLY A 72 -5.14 9.47 -2.25
CA GLY A 72 -4.25 8.69 -3.11
C GLY A 72 -3.88 7.33 -2.56
N VAL A 73 -3.24 6.57 -3.43
CA VAL A 73 -2.62 5.27 -3.15
C VAL A 73 -1.15 5.37 -3.54
N GLY A 74 -0.28 4.77 -2.73
CA GLY A 74 1.16 4.74 -2.96
C GLY A 74 1.76 3.35 -2.75
N LEU A 75 2.97 3.17 -3.28
CA LEU A 75 3.84 2.04 -2.93
C LEU A 75 5.09 2.60 -2.28
N LEU A 76 5.41 2.08 -1.10
CA LEU A 76 6.61 2.45 -0.36
C LEU A 76 7.59 1.28 -0.37
N LEU A 77 8.73 1.49 -1.03
CA LEU A 77 9.83 0.52 -1.06
C LEU A 77 10.73 0.68 0.17
N PHE A 78 11.09 -0.44 0.80
CA PHE A 78 12.02 -0.45 1.94
C PHE A 78 13.38 -1.02 1.52
N GLY A 79 14.47 -0.50 2.09
CA GLY A 79 15.83 -1.00 1.89
C GLY A 79 16.64 -0.37 0.74
N ASN A 80 17.78 -1.01 0.40
CA ASN A 80 18.76 -0.49 -0.56
C ASN A 80 18.30 -0.61 -2.02
N LYS A 81 17.65 0.49 -2.41
CA LYS A 81 17.63 1.23 -3.68
C LYS A 81 18.37 0.58 -4.85
N ASP A 82 17.59 -0.08 -5.70
CA ASP A 82 17.76 -0.23 -7.17
C ASP A 82 16.75 -1.30 -7.66
N VAL A 83 15.50 -1.20 -7.20
CA VAL A 83 14.46 -2.21 -7.46
C VAL A 83 13.52 -1.68 -8.51
N THR A 84 13.18 -2.52 -9.47
CA THR A 84 12.04 -2.28 -10.37
C THR A 84 10.87 -3.15 -9.94
N LEU A 85 9.79 -2.51 -9.48
CA LEU A 85 8.49 -3.18 -9.39
C LEU A 85 7.73 -2.99 -10.70
N LYS A 86 7.18 -4.08 -11.22
CA LYS A 86 6.25 -4.08 -12.35
C LYS A 86 4.88 -4.46 -11.82
N LEU A 87 3.90 -3.62 -12.11
CA LEU A 87 2.52 -3.84 -11.74
C LEU A 87 1.68 -4.10 -12.99
N ARG A 88 0.65 -4.92 -12.85
CA ARG A 88 -0.40 -5.06 -13.85
C ARG A 88 -1.75 -5.28 -13.18
N GLN A 89 -2.82 -4.96 -13.90
CA GLN A 89 -4.20 -5.17 -13.45
C GLN A 89 -4.46 -4.52 -12.08
N LEU A 90 -4.05 -3.25 -11.93
CA LEU A 90 -4.33 -2.49 -10.71
C LEU A 90 -5.80 -2.09 -10.69
N GLU A 91 -6.50 -2.50 -9.64
CA GLU A 91 -7.89 -2.19 -9.39
C GLU A 91 -8.08 -1.69 -7.95
N ILE A 92 -8.91 -0.66 -7.80
CA ILE A 92 -9.31 -0.11 -6.50
C ILE A 92 -10.83 -0.02 -6.52
N CYS A 93 -11.48 -0.81 -5.67
CA CYS A 93 -12.92 -0.81 -5.51
C CYS A 93 -13.25 -0.31 -4.10
N SER A 94 -14.09 0.72 -3.95
CA SER A 94 -14.86 0.85 -2.71
C SER A 94 -15.86 -0.31 -2.68
N MET A 95 -15.98 -1.00 -1.55
CA MET A 95 -17.17 -1.80 -1.33
C MET A 95 -18.15 -0.87 -0.64
N ASP A 96 -19.32 -0.70 -1.24
CA ASP A 96 -20.42 0.11 -0.75
C ASP A 96 -20.95 -0.40 0.60
#